data_AF-A0A2V5ICP6-F1
#
_entry.id   AF-A0A2V5ICP6-F1
#
_cell.length_a   1.000
_cell.length_b   1.000
_cell.length_c   1.000
_cell.angle_alpha   90.00
_cell.angle_beta   90.00
_cell.angle_gamma   90.00
#
_symmetry.space_group_name_H-M   'P 1'
#
loop_
_entity.id
_entity.type
_entity.pdbx_description
1 polymer ?
#
loop_
_entity_poly.entity_id
_entity_poly.type
_entity_poly.pdbx_seq_one_letter_code
_entity_poly.pdbx_strand_id
1 'polypeptide(L)'
;MALPADFQASVIAACANPLPCNVVSQHGKRVIKISDHQVVKWGPDVTEEEAENQKIAYELVDSRIVRIPRVYAFFSDARDWGYIVMEFVEGKVIDPLEDVRAIEKVADVLQHFATLGHTIPGSLCRGFCRGLLFPETQDLIFDSLDEMETWFNSRLFEHNPKLSFRDCQLVLCHLDIAPRNLLWQDDGSLCLLDWGSAGYYPRLFEFCAQWVVEGTDGSFNSVLLNSMNPLPDTELGQREAILCAWRNIQKYPFQSKKVKEYRMASRNSSSLIPVPPPPMPEYPPDWNEQNMAFVSTRPASTASLSAP
;
A
#
# COMPACT_ATOMS: atom_id res chain seq x y z
N MET A 1 -11.37 22.06 2.94
CA MET A 1 -12.68 22.64 2.58
C MET A 1 -13.57 21.46 2.19
N ALA A 2 -14.72 21.27 2.86
CA ALA A 2 -15.61 20.16 2.53
C ALA A 2 -16.17 20.34 1.11
N LEU A 3 -16.17 19.28 0.29
CA LEU A 3 -16.78 19.32 -1.04
C LEU A 3 -18.30 19.58 -0.90
N PRO A 4 -18.92 20.35 -1.80
CA PRO A 4 -20.37 20.54 -1.81
C PRO A 4 -21.11 19.19 -1.84
N ALA A 5 -22.20 19.07 -1.07
CA ALA A 5 -22.97 17.82 -0.98
C ALA A 5 -23.45 17.33 -2.37
N ASP A 6 -23.86 18.26 -3.24
CA ASP A 6 -24.28 17.95 -4.61
C ASP A 6 -23.14 17.33 -5.45
N PHE A 7 -21.90 17.75 -5.22
CA PHE A 7 -20.74 17.19 -5.89
C PHE A 7 -20.39 15.79 -5.34
N GLN A 8 -20.48 15.58 -4.03
CA GLN A 8 -20.28 14.25 -3.46
C GLN A 8 -21.33 13.26 -3.99
N ALA A 9 -22.60 13.68 -4.06
CA ALA A 9 -23.69 12.88 -4.61
C ALA A 9 -23.47 12.54 -6.09
N SER A 10 -22.97 13.47 -6.90
CA SER A 10 -22.68 13.20 -8.32
C SER A 10 -21.52 12.23 -8.51
N VAL A 11 -20.47 12.34 -7.68
CA VAL A 11 -19.34 11.40 -7.66
C VAL A 11 -19.81 9.99 -7.29
N ILE A 12 -20.60 9.85 -6.21
CA ILE A 12 -21.15 8.54 -5.78
C ILE A 12 -21.97 7.91 -6.90
N ALA A 13 -22.84 8.70 -7.56
CA ALA A 13 -23.65 8.21 -8.67
C ALA A 13 -22.80 7.74 -9.86
N ALA A 14 -21.73 8.47 -10.20
CA ALA A 14 -20.80 8.10 -11.26
C ALA A 14 -20.03 6.81 -10.92
N CYS A 15 -19.60 6.64 -9.67
CA CYS A 15 -18.96 5.43 -9.18
C CYS A 15 -19.88 4.21 -9.19
N ALA A 16 -21.16 4.39 -8.84
CA ALA A 16 -22.13 3.30 -8.82
C ALA A 16 -22.51 2.79 -10.22
N ASN A 17 -22.52 3.67 -11.22
CA ASN A 17 -22.87 3.33 -12.61
C ASN A 17 -21.90 4.02 -13.59
N PRO A 18 -20.63 3.60 -13.66
CA PRO A 18 -19.66 4.26 -14.51
C PRO A 18 -19.93 3.95 -15.97
N LEU A 19 -19.70 4.91 -16.85
CA LEU A 19 -19.64 4.63 -18.28
C LEU A 19 -18.42 3.75 -18.56
N PRO A 20 -18.51 2.74 -19.45
CA PRO A 20 -17.38 1.85 -19.74
C PRO A 20 -16.09 2.60 -20.14
N CYS A 21 -16.21 3.71 -20.87
CA CYS A 21 -15.08 4.55 -21.28
C CYS A 21 -14.41 5.33 -20.14
N ASN A 22 -15.07 5.48 -19.00
CA ASN A 22 -14.55 6.19 -17.83
C ASN A 22 -13.88 5.25 -16.83
N VAL A 23 -13.98 3.94 -17.03
CA VAL A 23 -13.33 2.98 -16.14
C VAL A 23 -11.83 2.99 -16.39
N VAL A 24 -11.05 3.26 -15.34
CA VAL A 24 -9.58 3.19 -15.37
C VAL A 24 -9.10 1.84 -14.82
N SER A 25 -9.70 1.38 -13.73
CA SER A 25 -9.40 0.06 -13.14
C SER A 25 -10.63 -0.55 -12.47
N GLN A 26 -10.90 -1.83 -12.74
CA GLN A 26 -11.99 -2.60 -12.12
C GLN A 26 -11.50 -3.71 -11.18
N HIS A 27 -10.29 -4.23 -11.39
CA HIS A 27 -9.74 -5.36 -10.64
C HIS A 27 -8.83 -4.84 -9.52
N GLY A 28 -9.18 -5.14 -8.27
CA GLY A 28 -8.53 -4.57 -7.09
C GLY A 28 -9.16 -3.24 -6.68
N LYS A 29 -8.36 -2.16 -6.66
CA LYS A 29 -8.82 -0.81 -6.25
C LYS A 29 -9.59 -0.15 -7.40
N ARG A 30 -10.85 0.22 -7.17
CA ARG A 30 -11.76 0.74 -8.21
C ARG A 30 -11.43 2.18 -8.51
N VAL A 31 -11.16 2.48 -9.77
CA VAL A 31 -10.82 3.84 -10.22
C VAL A 31 -11.62 4.19 -11.47
N ILE A 32 -12.30 5.34 -11.43
CA ILE A 32 -13.04 5.89 -12.56
C ILE A 32 -12.63 7.34 -12.84
N LYS A 33 -12.63 7.72 -14.11
CA LYS A 33 -12.45 9.11 -14.57
C LYS A 33 -13.78 9.85 -14.43
N ILE A 34 -13.76 11.03 -13.80
CA ILE A 34 -14.96 11.88 -13.62
C ILE A 34 -14.86 13.20 -14.40
N SER A 35 -13.67 13.55 -14.88
CA SER A 35 -13.42 14.65 -15.82
C SER A 35 -12.07 14.44 -16.52
N ASP A 36 -11.70 15.30 -17.45
CA ASP A 36 -10.41 15.22 -18.15
C ASP A 36 -9.17 15.32 -17.25
N HIS A 37 -9.33 15.81 -16.02
CA HIS A 37 -8.22 16.03 -15.10
C HIS A 37 -8.43 15.34 -13.73
N GLN A 38 -9.48 14.55 -13.57
CA GLN A 38 -9.83 13.96 -12.27
C GLN A 38 -10.27 12.51 -12.39
N VAL A 39 -9.77 11.71 -11.45
CA VAL A 39 -10.24 10.36 -11.16
C VAL A 39 -10.76 10.27 -9.74
N VAL A 40 -11.55 9.23 -9.50
CA VAL A 40 -12.01 8.85 -8.17
C VAL A 40 -11.62 7.41 -7.92
N LYS A 41 -10.80 7.21 -6.89
CA LYS A 41 -10.53 5.92 -6.28
C LYS A 41 -11.54 5.69 -5.17
N TRP A 42 -12.21 4.55 -5.17
CA TRP A 42 -13.31 4.31 -4.23
C TRP A 42 -13.45 2.85 -3.83
N GLY A 43 -14.00 2.61 -2.64
CA GLY A 43 -14.20 1.26 -2.12
C GLY A 43 -14.30 1.19 -0.60
N PRO A 44 -14.58 0.01 -0.06
CA PRO A 44 -14.63 -0.22 1.40
C PRO A 44 -13.25 -0.08 2.06
N ASP A 45 -12.16 -0.30 1.33
CA ASP A 45 -10.78 -0.26 1.84
C ASP A 45 -10.06 1.06 1.51
N VAL A 46 -10.77 2.04 0.94
CA VAL A 46 -10.24 3.37 0.63
C VAL A 46 -10.41 4.24 1.87
N THR A 47 -9.31 4.76 2.41
CA THR A 47 -9.27 5.39 3.74
C THR A 47 -8.87 6.86 3.68
N GLU A 48 -9.20 7.61 4.74
CA GLU A 48 -8.75 9.00 4.89
C GLU A 48 -7.23 9.03 5.05
N GLU A 49 -6.66 8.06 5.77
CA GLU A 49 -5.22 7.91 5.96
C GLU A 49 -4.47 7.75 4.63
N GLU A 50 -5.03 7.00 3.68
CA GLU A 50 -4.45 6.89 2.33
C GLU A 50 -4.38 8.25 1.63
N ALA A 51 -5.48 9.02 1.67
CA ALA A 51 -5.53 10.36 1.08
C ALA A 51 -4.56 11.34 1.75
N GLU A 52 -4.48 11.34 3.07
CA GLU A 52 -3.58 12.23 3.81
C GLU A 52 -2.11 11.85 3.62
N ASN A 53 -1.77 10.56 3.59
CA ASN A 53 -0.42 10.12 3.24
C ASN A 53 -0.02 10.61 1.85
N GLN A 54 -0.92 10.48 0.86
CA GLN A 54 -0.64 10.93 -0.50
C GLN A 54 -0.46 12.46 -0.59
N LYS A 55 -1.25 13.26 0.16
CA LYS A 55 -1.08 14.72 0.23
C LYS A 55 0.29 15.10 0.81
N ILE A 56 0.68 14.48 1.91
CA ILE A 56 1.98 14.74 2.55
C ILE A 56 3.12 14.35 1.61
N ALA A 57 3.01 13.19 0.95
CA ALA A 57 4.01 12.75 0.00
C ALA A 57 4.13 13.70 -1.20
N TYR A 58 3.00 14.20 -1.73
CA TYR A 58 2.95 15.19 -2.81
C TYR A 58 3.73 16.47 -2.47
N GLU A 59 3.70 16.91 -1.21
CA GLU A 59 4.43 18.09 -0.74
C GLU A 59 5.92 17.82 -0.46
N LEU A 60 6.24 16.59 -0.02
CA LEU A 60 7.57 16.22 0.45
C LEU A 60 8.52 15.78 -0.67
N VAL A 61 8.00 15.05 -1.66
CA VAL A 61 8.80 14.37 -2.68
C VAL A 61 9.13 15.30 -3.85
N ASP A 62 10.35 15.24 -4.36
CA ASP A 62 10.77 16.02 -5.53
C ASP A 62 10.08 15.49 -6.79
N SER A 63 9.16 16.30 -7.33
CA SER A 63 8.37 15.96 -8.51
C SER A 63 9.21 15.75 -9.78
N ARG A 64 10.48 16.16 -9.79
CA ARG A 64 11.43 15.91 -10.90
C ARG A 64 11.97 14.48 -10.87
N ILE A 65 11.92 13.82 -9.72
CA ILE A 65 12.37 12.43 -9.53
C ILE A 65 11.18 11.49 -9.75
N VAL A 66 10.07 11.75 -9.06
CA VAL A 66 8.83 10.98 -9.21
C VAL A 66 7.60 11.88 -8.98
N ARG A 67 6.61 11.76 -9.85
CA ARG A 67 5.33 12.47 -9.72
C ARG A 67 4.42 11.71 -8.76
N ILE A 68 3.61 12.46 -8.01
CA ILE A 68 2.53 11.93 -7.18
C ILE A 68 1.23 12.61 -7.63
N PRO A 69 0.11 11.89 -7.81
CA PRO A 69 -1.15 12.53 -8.17
C PRO A 69 -1.63 13.44 -7.03
N ARG A 70 -2.05 14.66 -7.36
CA ARG A 70 -2.61 15.57 -6.36
C ARG A 70 -3.95 15.06 -5.84
N VAL A 71 -4.11 14.94 -4.52
CA VAL A 71 -5.42 14.68 -3.91
C VAL A 71 -6.20 15.99 -3.79
N TYR A 72 -7.43 16.01 -4.29
CA TYR A 72 -8.35 17.14 -4.17
C TYR A 72 -9.26 17.02 -2.96
N ALA A 73 -9.74 15.81 -2.67
CA ALA A 73 -10.63 15.57 -1.54
C ALA A 73 -10.71 14.09 -1.15
N PHE A 74 -11.12 13.87 0.10
CA PHE A 74 -11.60 12.60 0.61
C PHE A 74 -13.00 12.79 1.22
N PHE A 75 -13.87 11.80 1.08
CA PHE A 75 -15.13 11.70 1.82
C PHE A 75 -15.61 10.24 1.89
N SER A 76 -16.57 9.97 2.76
CA SER A 76 -17.21 8.65 2.90
C SER A 76 -18.72 8.75 2.68
N ASP A 77 -19.32 7.68 2.12
CA ASP A 77 -20.78 7.57 2.00
C ASP A 77 -21.43 6.98 3.26
N ALA A 78 -22.76 6.82 3.24
CA ALA A 78 -23.52 6.24 4.35
C ALA A 78 -23.22 4.75 4.63
N ARG A 79 -22.43 4.08 3.78
CA ARG A 79 -21.97 2.70 3.93
C ARG A 79 -20.52 2.62 4.42
N ASP A 80 -19.93 3.75 4.79
CA ASP A 80 -18.51 3.92 5.12
C ASP A 80 -17.56 3.58 3.96
N TRP A 81 -18.03 3.67 2.71
CA TRP A 81 -17.14 3.54 1.55
C TRP A 81 -16.38 4.84 1.37
N GLY A 82 -15.05 4.76 1.24
CA GLY A 82 -14.21 5.92 1.01
C GLY A 82 -14.11 6.28 -0.47
N TYR A 83 -13.93 7.58 -0.72
CA TYR A 83 -13.79 8.18 -2.04
C TYR A 83 -12.63 9.17 -2.00
N ILE A 84 -11.57 8.90 -2.77
CA ILE A 84 -10.46 9.82 -2.99
C ILE A 84 -10.63 10.44 -4.37
N VAL A 85 -10.94 11.72 -4.41
CA VAL A 85 -10.93 12.52 -5.64
C VAL A 85 -9.53 13.06 -5.84
N MET A 86 -8.88 12.67 -6.93
CA MET A 86 -7.49 13.03 -7.20
C MET A 86 -7.24 13.32 -8.67
N GLU A 87 -6.07 13.86 -8.96
CA GLU A 87 -5.59 14.16 -10.30
C GLU A 87 -5.59 12.92 -11.20
N PHE A 88 -6.15 13.08 -12.41
CA PHE A 88 -5.90 12.13 -13.48
C PHE A 88 -4.54 12.41 -14.09
N VAL A 89 -3.62 11.46 -13.97
CA VAL A 89 -2.32 11.50 -14.64
C VAL A 89 -2.39 10.59 -15.85
N GLU A 90 -2.08 11.14 -17.02
CA GLU A 90 -1.97 10.35 -18.24
C GLU A 90 -0.67 9.53 -18.21
N GLY A 91 -0.80 8.23 -18.46
CA GLY A 91 0.32 7.31 -18.50
C GLY A 91 -0.16 5.86 -18.63
N LYS A 92 0.80 4.93 -18.59
CA LYS A 92 0.57 3.50 -18.74
C LYS A 92 1.22 2.74 -17.59
N VAL A 93 0.48 1.82 -17.02
CA VAL A 93 1.04 0.78 -16.15
C VAL A 93 1.68 -0.26 -17.06
N ILE A 94 2.93 -0.61 -16.76
CA ILE A 94 3.66 -1.69 -17.43
C ILE A 94 3.78 -2.82 -16.40
N ASP A 95 3.02 -3.89 -16.61
CA ASP A 95 2.96 -5.03 -15.71
C ASP A 95 2.78 -6.31 -16.56
N PRO A 96 3.76 -7.23 -16.60
CA PRO A 96 5.02 -7.21 -15.85
C PRO A 96 6.00 -6.13 -16.33
N LEU A 97 6.76 -5.54 -15.40
CA LEU A 97 7.85 -4.62 -15.71
C LEU A 97 9.19 -5.36 -15.71
N GLU A 98 9.74 -5.60 -16.90
CA GLU A 98 11.00 -6.34 -17.09
C GLU A 98 12.17 -5.47 -17.55
N ASP A 99 11.92 -4.22 -17.96
CA ASP A 99 13.00 -3.31 -18.39
C ASP A 99 13.87 -2.91 -17.21
N VAL A 100 15.11 -3.42 -17.20
CA VAL A 100 16.10 -3.17 -16.14
C VAL A 100 16.33 -1.68 -15.92
N ARG A 101 16.38 -0.84 -16.98
CA ARG A 101 16.61 0.61 -16.82
C ARG A 101 15.42 1.31 -16.15
N ALA A 102 14.21 0.83 -16.42
CA ALA A 102 13.01 1.32 -15.76
C ALA A 102 13.01 0.92 -14.28
N ILE A 103 13.45 -0.30 -13.95
CA ILE A 103 13.58 -0.78 -12.57
C ILE A 103 14.69 -0.04 -11.81
N GLU A 104 15.83 0.24 -12.46
CA GLU A 104 16.89 1.09 -11.90
C GLU A 104 16.37 2.49 -11.57
N LYS A 105 15.52 3.08 -12.43
CA LYS A 105 14.86 4.35 -12.12
C LYS A 105 13.96 4.26 -10.88
N VAL A 106 13.28 3.13 -10.64
CA VAL A 106 12.51 2.91 -9.40
C VAL A 106 13.46 2.83 -8.19
N ALA A 107 14.63 2.21 -8.33
CA ALA A 107 15.65 2.21 -7.28
C ALA A 107 16.16 3.63 -6.97
N ASP A 108 16.33 4.50 -7.97
CA ASP A 108 16.67 5.92 -7.78
C ASP A 108 15.59 6.67 -6.98
N VAL A 109 14.30 6.37 -7.23
CA VAL A 109 13.18 6.90 -6.43
C VAL A 109 13.31 6.47 -4.97
N LEU A 110 13.58 5.19 -4.72
CA LEU A 110 13.76 4.69 -3.35
C LEU A 110 15.02 5.25 -2.67
N GLN A 111 16.06 5.55 -3.45
CA GLN A 111 17.23 6.24 -2.95
C GLN A 111 16.90 7.69 -2.55
N HIS A 112 16.05 8.39 -3.32
CA HIS A 112 15.54 9.69 -2.94
C HIS A 112 14.72 9.61 -1.64
N PHE A 113 13.83 8.62 -1.51
CA PHE A 113 13.03 8.44 -0.29
C PHE A 113 13.89 8.18 0.95
N ALA A 114 15.00 7.45 0.80
CA ALA A 114 15.96 7.22 1.87
C ALA A 114 16.63 8.52 2.38
N THR A 115 16.55 9.63 1.66
CA THR A 115 17.06 10.95 2.13
C THR A 115 16.05 11.72 2.98
N LEU A 116 14.78 11.30 2.98
CA LEU A 116 13.68 11.97 3.65
C LEU A 116 13.46 11.33 5.02
N GLY A 117 14.16 11.84 6.03
CA GLY A 117 14.16 11.28 7.39
C GLY A 117 13.14 11.93 8.34
N HIS A 118 12.75 11.18 9.37
CA HIS A 118 11.93 11.68 10.49
C HIS A 118 12.37 11.03 11.81
N THR A 119 11.85 11.50 12.95
CA THR A 119 12.22 10.98 14.28
C THR A 119 11.16 10.06 14.90
N ILE A 120 9.94 10.12 14.38
CA ILE A 120 8.80 9.35 14.88
C ILE A 120 8.36 8.38 13.79
N PRO A 121 8.25 7.07 14.09
CA PRO A 121 7.93 6.07 13.09
C PRO A 121 6.42 5.97 12.84
N GLY A 122 6.04 5.31 11.75
CA GLY A 122 4.65 5.05 11.39
C GLY A 122 4.18 5.81 10.17
N SER A 123 2.86 5.80 9.94
CA SER A 123 2.22 6.44 8.79
C SER A 123 2.58 7.93 8.65
N LEU A 124 2.68 8.42 7.40
CA LEU A 124 3.00 9.82 7.11
C LEU A 124 2.04 10.80 7.80
N CYS A 125 0.74 10.51 7.79
CA CYS A 125 -0.28 11.31 8.44
C CYS A 125 -0.39 11.07 9.95
N ARG A 126 0.50 10.26 10.54
CA ARG A 126 0.45 9.82 11.95
C ARG A 126 -0.82 9.02 12.29
N GLY A 127 -1.49 8.49 11.26
CA GLY A 127 -2.58 7.53 11.38
C GLY A 127 -2.07 6.11 11.60
N PHE A 128 -2.91 5.13 11.30
CA PHE A 128 -2.60 3.73 11.51
C PHE A 128 -1.54 3.22 10.52
N CYS A 129 -0.63 2.38 11.01
CA CYS A 129 0.31 1.64 10.16
C CYS A 129 -0.46 0.62 9.32
N ARG A 130 -0.30 0.69 8.00
CA ARG A 130 -0.92 -0.20 7.01
C ARG A 130 0.15 -0.83 6.13
N GLY A 131 -0.25 -1.85 5.38
CA GLY A 131 0.62 -2.56 4.43
C GLY A 131 1.12 -3.89 4.96
N LEU A 132 1.90 -4.56 4.11
CA LEU A 132 2.23 -5.98 4.19
C LEU A 132 2.83 -6.44 5.53
N LEU A 133 3.62 -5.59 6.17
CA LEU A 133 4.32 -5.90 7.43
C LEU A 133 3.44 -5.74 8.68
N PHE A 134 2.24 -5.17 8.54
CA PHE A 134 1.31 -4.90 9.63
C PHE A 134 0.00 -5.68 9.43
N PRO A 135 -0.64 -6.15 10.51
CA PRO A 135 -1.95 -6.80 10.40
C PRO A 135 -3.04 -5.78 10.08
N GLU A 136 -3.87 -6.07 9.08
CA GLU A 136 -5.06 -5.25 8.74
C GLU A 136 -6.08 -5.17 9.89
N THR A 137 -6.04 -6.13 10.82
CA THR A 137 -6.99 -6.24 11.93
C THR A 137 -6.63 -5.40 13.16
N GLN A 138 -5.51 -4.65 13.12
CA GLN A 138 -5.09 -3.82 14.25
C GLN A 138 -4.75 -2.40 13.81
N ASP A 139 -5.20 -1.47 14.63
CA ASP A 139 -4.98 -0.04 14.50
C ASP A 139 -3.73 0.34 15.30
N LEU A 140 -2.57 0.33 14.62
CA LEU A 140 -1.25 0.51 15.23
C LEU A 140 -0.71 1.92 14.99
N ILE A 141 -0.41 2.63 16.07
CA ILE A 141 0.29 3.92 16.08
C ILE A 141 1.45 3.78 17.05
N PHE A 142 2.61 4.31 16.69
CA PHE A 142 3.81 4.27 17.50
C PHE A 142 4.26 5.70 17.81
N ASP A 143 4.57 5.98 19.07
CA ASP A 143 5.12 7.28 19.48
C ASP A 143 6.65 7.30 19.44
N SER A 144 7.29 6.12 19.35
CA SER A 144 8.75 5.99 19.28
C SER A 144 9.19 4.70 18.57
N LEU A 145 10.47 4.67 18.19
CA LEU A 145 11.10 3.49 17.62
C LEU A 145 11.17 2.32 18.62
N ASP A 146 11.34 2.62 19.91
CA ASP A 146 11.35 1.62 20.99
C ASP A 146 9.99 0.92 21.14
N GLU A 147 8.88 1.65 20.96
CA GLU A 147 7.54 1.07 20.98
C GLU A 147 7.31 0.15 19.78
N MET A 148 7.75 0.56 18.59
CA MET A 148 7.69 -0.26 17.39
C MET A 148 8.55 -1.52 17.55
N GLU A 149 9.78 -1.39 18.05
CA GLU A 149 10.67 -2.51 18.36
C GLU A 149 10.02 -3.49 19.34
N THR A 150 9.46 -2.96 20.44
CA THR A 150 8.78 -3.76 21.46
C THR A 150 7.61 -4.53 20.85
N TRP A 151 6.84 -3.88 19.99
CA TRP A 151 5.71 -4.53 19.32
C TRP A 151 6.17 -5.64 18.39
N PHE A 152 7.16 -5.42 17.53
CA PHE A 152 7.70 -6.46 16.64
C PHE A 152 8.28 -7.63 17.44
N ASN A 153 9.04 -7.35 18.51
CA ASN A 153 9.57 -8.39 19.40
C ASN A 153 8.46 -9.19 20.09
N SER A 154 7.29 -8.59 20.36
CA SER A 154 6.12 -9.33 20.89
C SER A 154 5.52 -10.34 19.90
N ARG A 155 5.91 -10.28 18.62
CA ARG A 155 5.50 -11.22 17.56
C ARG A 155 6.50 -12.34 17.33
N LEU A 156 7.57 -12.38 18.12
CA LEU A 156 8.64 -13.36 18.03
C LEU A 156 8.51 -14.40 19.15
N PHE A 157 8.83 -15.65 18.85
CA PHE A 157 9.00 -16.70 19.84
C PHE A 157 10.41 -16.65 20.42
N GLU A 158 10.60 -17.30 21.58
CA GLU A 158 11.87 -17.28 22.32
C GLU A 158 13.08 -17.78 21.50
N HIS A 159 12.86 -18.69 20.55
CA HIS A 159 13.91 -19.23 19.67
C HIS A 159 14.18 -18.36 18.43
N ASN A 160 13.42 -17.29 18.20
CA ASN A 160 13.65 -16.37 17.08
C ASN A 160 14.71 -15.31 17.46
N PRO A 161 15.47 -14.78 16.49
CA PRO A 161 16.41 -13.70 16.75
C PRO A 161 15.66 -12.46 17.24
N LYS A 162 16.19 -11.77 18.27
CA LYS A 162 15.61 -10.51 18.74
C LYS A 162 15.87 -9.39 17.76
N LEU A 163 14.88 -8.51 17.61
CA LEU A 163 14.97 -7.32 16.79
C LEU A 163 15.54 -6.15 17.60
N SER A 164 16.44 -5.37 17.00
CA SER A 164 16.97 -4.12 17.53
C SER A 164 17.03 -3.05 16.42
N PHE A 165 16.29 -1.96 16.60
CA PHE A 165 16.29 -0.79 15.71
C PHE A 165 17.23 0.33 16.16
N ARG A 166 18.03 0.12 17.21
CA ARG A 166 18.95 1.11 17.78
C ARG A 166 19.79 1.88 16.75
N ASP A 167 20.26 1.20 15.70
CA ASP A 167 21.12 1.77 14.67
C ASP A 167 20.40 2.03 13.33
N CYS A 168 19.06 1.90 13.31
CA CYS A 168 18.25 2.14 12.13
C CYS A 168 17.84 3.62 12.05
N GLN A 169 17.97 4.22 10.87
CA GLN A 169 17.36 5.51 10.60
C GLN A 169 15.95 5.35 10.06
N LEU A 170 15.04 6.22 10.50
CA LEU A 170 13.69 6.30 9.96
C LEU A 170 13.71 7.17 8.70
N VAL A 171 13.31 6.58 7.60
CA VAL A 171 13.23 7.21 6.28
C VAL A 171 11.85 7.01 5.69
N LEU A 172 11.50 7.81 4.69
CA LEU A 172 10.29 7.57 3.91
C LEU A 172 10.37 6.17 3.27
N CYS A 173 9.36 5.35 3.52
CA CYS A 173 9.12 4.10 2.80
C CYS A 173 7.72 4.13 2.22
N HIS A 174 7.57 3.57 1.02
CA HIS A 174 6.28 3.42 0.34
C HIS A 174 5.58 2.12 0.79
N LEU A 175 6.35 1.04 0.94
CA LEU A 175 5.91 -0.29 1.40
C LEU A 175 4.89 -1.01 0.50
N ASP A 176 4.58 -0.47 -0.67
CA ASP A 176 3.79 -1.12 -1.73
C ASP A 176 4.35 -0.82 -3.13
N ILE A 177 5.68 -0.85 -3.28
CA ILE A 177 6.31 -0.73 -4.60
C ILE A 177 6.07 -2.00 -5.39
N ALA A 178 5.29 -1.88 -6.47
CA ALA A 178 4.96 -2.95 -7.39
C ALA A 178 4.64 -2.37 -8.79
N PRO A 179 4.80 -3.13 -9.89
CA PRO A 179 4.55 -2.64 -11.25
C PRO A 179 3.18 -2.00 -11.43
N ARG A 180 2.12 -2.58 -10.84
CA ARG A 180 0.74 -2.03 -10.82
C ARG A 180 0.61 -0.60 -10.28
N ASN A 181 1.56 -0.14 -9.46
CA ASN A 181 1.57 1.19 -8.84
C ASN A 181 2.50 2.17 -9.57
N LEU A 182 3.16 1.75 -10.65
CA LEU A 182 4.09 2.55 -11.45
C LEU A 182 3.43 2.99 -12.76
N LEU A 183 3.10 4.27 -12.85
CA LEU A 183 2.47 4.86 -14.03
C LEU A 183 3.52 5.63 -14.85
N TRP A 184 3.82 5.13 -16.04
CA TRP A 184 4.82 5.68 -16.96
C TRP A 184 4.18 6.65 -17.96
N GLN A 185 4.74 7.85 -18.07
CA GLN A 185 4.29 8.87 -19.03
C GLN A 185 5.08 8.76 -20.34
N ASP A 186 4.53 9.31 -21.43
CA ASP A 186 5.14 9.22 -22.77
C ASP A 186 6.53 9.90 -22.87
N ASP A 187 6.82 10.86 -22.00
CA ASP A 187 8.13 11.52 -21.88
C ASP A 187 9.15 10.72 -21.04
N GLY A 188 8.75 9.54 -20.53
CA GLY A 188 9.54 8.70 -19.65
C GLY A 188 9.46 9.08 -18.17
N SER A 189 8.69 10.11 -17.80
CA SER A 189 8.44 10.47 -16.39
C SER A 189 7.68 9.36 -15.67
N LEU A 190 7.99 9.18 -14.39
CA LEU A 190 7.36 8.16 -13.53
C LEU A 190 6.42 8.83 -12.54
N CYS A 191 5.20 8.31 -12.44
CA CYS A 191 4.24 8.66 -11.41
C CYS A 191 4.00 7.46 -10.49
N LEU A 192 4.10 7.66 -9.18
CA LEU A 192 3.92 6.62 -8.17
C LEU A 192 2.54 6.74 -7.50
N LEU A 193 1.81 5.64 -7.49
CA LEU A 193 0.46 5.52 -6.98
C LEU A 193 0.42 4.73 -5.66
N ASP A 194 -0.72 4.83 -4.97
CA ASP A 194 -1.10 4.00 -3.83
C ASP A 194 -0.28 4.17 -2.53
N TRP A 195 -0.46 5.33 -1.90
CA TRP A 195 0.30 5.76 -0.71
C TRP A 195 -0.28 5.28 0.63
N GLY A 196 -1.16 4.27 0.61
CA GLY A 196 -1.88 3.81 1.81
C GLY A 196 -0.97 3.25 2.90
N SER A 197 0.13 2.61 2.51
CA SER A 197 1.11 1.98 3.40
C SER A 197 2.28 2.91 3.76
N ALA A 198 2.35 4.10 3.17
CA ALA A 198 3.51 4.97 3.25
C ALA A 198 3.71 5.56 4.65
N GLY A 199 4.97 5.73 5.04
CA GLY A 199 5.34 6.26 6.35
C GLY A 199 6.84 6.35 6.56
N TYR A 200 7.22 6.73 7.79
CA TYR A 200 8.60 6.74 8.22
C TYR A 200 8.92 5.44 8.96
N TYR A 201 9.81 4.64 8.38
CA TYR A 201 10.18 3.31 8.89
C TYR A 201 11.68 3.08 8.72
N PRO A 202 12.28 2.09 9.41
CA PRO A 202 13.61 1.62 9.08
C PRO A 202 13.68 1.27 7.59
N ARG A 203 14.72 1.72 6.88
CA ARG A 203 14.87 1.49 5.43
C ARG A 203 14.76 0.01 5.04
N LEU A 204 15.22 -0.87 5.93
CA LEU A 204 15.04 -2.32 5.85
C LEU A 204 13.59 -2.77 5.58
N PHE A 205 12.57 -2.02 6.01
CA PHE A 205 11.16 -2.38 5.79
C PHE A 205 10.81 -2.40 4.30
N GLU A 206 11.37 -1.49 3.50
CA GLU A 206 11.18 -1.49 2.04
C GLU A 206 11.78 -2.76 1.42
N PHE A 207 12.97 -3.17 1.86
CA PHE A 207 13.57 -4.43 1.43
C PHE A 207 12.76 -5.65 1.87
N CYS A 208 12.28 -5.67 3.12
CA CYS A 208 11.42 -6.74 3.61
C CYS A 208 10.11 -6.84 2.83
N ALA A 209 9.50 -5.72 2.46
CA ALA A 209 8.31 -5.73 1.62
C ALA A 209 8.59 -6.42 0.28
N GLN A 210 9.72 -6.11 -0.37
CA GLN A 210 10.14 -6.73 -1.63
C GLN A 210 10.49 -8.22 -1.48
N TRP A 211 11.21 -8.62 -0.42
CA TRP A 211 11.54 -10.03 -0.19
C TRP A 211 10.32 -10.90 0.10
N VAL A 212 9.29 -10.36 0.75
CA VAL A 212 8.07 -11.12 1.07
C VAL A 212 7.30 -11.50 -0.19
N VAL A 213 7.29 -10.63 -1.21
CA VAL A 213 6.57 -10.84 -2.47
C VAL A 213 7.49 -11.25 -3.62
N GLU A 214 8.76 -11.55 -3.34
CA GLU A 214 9.72 -11.90 -4.38
C GLU A 214 9.22 -13.11 -5.19
N GLY A 215 9.16 -12.93 -6.52
CA GLY A 215 8.67 -13.92 -7.46
C GLY A 215 7.17 -13.85 -7.77
N THR A 216 6.40 -12.95 -7.14
CA THR A 216 4.98 -12.73 -7.53
C THR A 216 4.86 -11.89 -8.79
N ASP A 217 5.75 -10.91 -8.98
CA ASP A 217 5.72 -9.96 -10.10
C ASP A 217 6.85 -10.28 -11.13
N GLY A 218 7.03 -11.57 -11.42
CA GLY A 218 8.12 -12.04 -12.29
C GLY A 218 9.50 -11.75 -11.70
N SER A 219 10.40 -11.17 -12.49
CA SER A 219 11.76 -10.82 -12.06
C SER A 219 11.86 -9.45 -11.37
N PHE A 220 10.77 -8.67 -11.33
CA PHE A 220 10.78 -7.28 -10.88
C PHE A 220 11.43 -7.10 -9.50
N ASN A 221 10.94 -7.83 -8.47
CA ASN A 221 11.43 -7.64 -7.10
C ASN A 221 12.92 -8.00 -6.97
N SER A 222 13.36 -9.09 -7.61
CA SER A 222 14.75 -9.51 -7.57
C SER A 222 15.67 -8.51 -8.27
N VAL A 223 15.26 -7.96 -9.41
CA VAL A 223 16.04 -6.90 -10.10
C VAL A 223 16.06 -5.63 -9.25
N LEU A 224 14.90 -5.20 -8.71
CA LEU A 224 14.81 -4.02 -7.87
C LEU A 224 15.71 -4.14 -6.63
N LEU A 225 15.66 -5.27 -5.92
CA LEU A 225 16.50 -5.55 -4.75
C LEU A 225 18.00 -5.45 -5.08
N ASN A 226 18.42 -5.89 -6.27
CA ASN A 226 19.80 -5.79 -6.73
C ASN A 226 20.20 -4.38 -7.17
N SER A 227 19.24 -3.57 -7.63
CA SER A 227 19.45 -2.17 -8.05
C SER A 227 19.43 -1.19 -6.88
N MET A 228 18.76 -1.52 -5.78
CA MET A 228 18.73 -0.68 -4.58
C MET A 228 20.13 -0.60 -3.93
N ASN A 229 20.49 0.59 -3.44
CA ASN A 229 21.73 0.75 -2.67
C ASN A 229 21.76 -0.22 -1.47
N PRO A 230 22.90 -0.84 -1.14
CA PRO A 230 22.94 -1.83 -0.06
C PRO A 230 22.55 -1.22 1.29
N LEU A 231 22.00 -2.07 2.16
CA LEU A 231 21.79 -1.75 3.57
C LEU A 231 23.11 -1.88 4.34
N PRO A 232 23.33 -1.09 5.41
CA PRO A 232 24.39 -1.37 6.37
C PRO A 232 24.22 -2.77 6.98
N ASP A 233 25.33 -3.46 7.28
CA ASP A 233 25.29 -4.80 7.89
C ASP A 233 24.48 -4.85 9.19
N THR A 234 24.48 -3.75 9.96
CA THR A 234 23.70 -3.60 11.19
C THR A 234 22.19 -3.67 10.94
N GLU A 235 21.71 -3.00 9.88
CA GLU A 235 20.31 -3.08 9.46
C GLU A 235 20.01 -4.44 8.84
N LEU A 236 20.85 -4.92 7.91
CA LEU A 236 20.63 -6.20 7.23
C LEU A 236 20.56 -7.38 8.23
N GLY A 237 21.32 -7.32 9.33
CA GLY A 237 21.27 -8.30 10.41
C GLY A 237 19.90 -8.43 11.09
N GLN A 238 19.04 -7.42 10.98
CA GLN A 238 17.68 -7.44 11.53
C GLN A 238 16.64 -8.14 10.64
N ARG A 239 17.00 -8.46 9.39
CA ARG A 239 16.09 -9.01 8.37
C ARG A 239 15.31 -10.22 8.87
N GLU A 240 16.00 -11.22 9.43
CA GLU A 240 15.33 -12.48 9.80
C GLU A 240 14.30 -12.26 10.92
N ALA A 241 14.58 -11.37 11.88
CA ALA A 241 13.64 -11.04 12.93
C ALA A 241 12.35 -10.40 12.36
N ILE A 242 12.46 -9.46 11.42
CA ILE A 242 11.28 -8.85 10.78
C ILE A 242 10.48 -9.89 9.99
N LEU A 243 11.15 -10.71 9.17
CA LEU A 243 10.47 -11.72 8.36
C LEU A 243 9.82 -12.80 9.24
N CYS A 244 10.45 -13.22 10.33
CA CYS A 244 9.84 -14.10 11.33
C CYS A 244 8.60 -13.46 11.97
N ALA A 245 8.69 -12.21 12.41
CA ALA A 245 7.56 -11.49 12.99
C ALA A 245 6.39 -11.43 12.00
N TRP A 246 6.65 -11.07 10.75
CA TRP A 246 5.65 -11.06 9.68
C TRP A 246 5.00 -12.44 9.50
N ARG A 247 5.79 -13.51 9.29
CA ARG A 247 5.28 -14.89 9.14
C ARG A 247 4.42 -15.31 10.34
N ASN A 248 4.84 -14.94 11.54
CA ASN A 248 4.10 -15.27 12.75
C ASN A 248 2.76 -14.52 12.81
N ILE A 249 2.73 -13.23 12.44
CA ILE A 249 1.48 -12.43 12.37
C ILE A 249 0.47 -13.10 11.43
N GLN A 250 0.93 -13.64 10.29
CA GLN A 250 0.04 -14.32 9.33
C GLN A 250 -0.49 -15.66 9.85
N LYS A 251 0.29 -16.36 10.69
CA LYS A 251 0.01 -17.75 11.10
C LYS A 251 -0.71 -17.86 12.44
N TYR A 252 -0.45 -16.96 13.39
CA TYR A 252 -0.90 -17.10 14.77
C TYR A 252 -1.75 -15.91 15.23
N PRO A 253 -2.86 -16.17 15.95
CA PRO A 253 -3.62 -15.11 16.58
C PRO A 253 -2.84 -14.59 17.78
N PHE A 254 -2.31 -13.37 17.69
CA PHE A 254 -1.71 -12.72 18.84
C PHE A 254 -2.75 -11.93 19.63
N GLN A 255 -2.96 -12.31 20.90
CA GLN A 255 -3.81 -11.55 21.82
C GLN A 255 -3.08 -10.29 22.29
N SER A 256 -3.70 -9.12 22.07
CA SER A 256 -3.24 -7.86 22.66
C SER A 256 -3.50 -7.86 24.17
N LYS A 257 -2.44 -7.90 24.98
CA LYS A 257 -2.53 -7.54 26.40
C LYS A 257 -2.34 -6.03 26.51
N LYS A 258 -3.47 -5.30 26.56
CA LYS A 258 -3.60 -3.84 26.78
C LYS A 258 -3.15 -2.94 25.61
N VAL A 259 -4.10 -2.60 24.74
CA VAL A 259 -4.06 -1.31 24.02
C VAL A 259 -4.90 -0.33 24.84
N LYS A 260 -4.36 0.86 25.13
CA LYS A 260 -5.13 1.97 25.73
C LYS A 260 -6.37 2.18 24.86
N GLU A 261 -7.56 2.05 25.45
CA GLU A 261 -8.82 2.44 24.82
C GLU A 261 -8.76 3.94 24.46
N TYR A 262 -8.33 4.26 23.24
CA TYR A 262 -8.75 5.50 22.62
C TYR A 262 -10.24 5.34 22.37
N ARG A 263 -11.03 6.08 23.15
CA ARG A 263 -12.49 6.07 23.14
C ARG A 263 -13.01 6.14 21.70
N MET A 264 -13.59 5.03 21.25
CA MET A 264 -14.51 5.01 20.12
C MET A 264 -15.71 5.89 20.48
N ALA A 265 -15.75 7.10 19.94
CA ALA A 265 -17.03 7.74 19.67
C ALA A 265 -17.56 7.17 18.35
N SER A 266 -18.66 6.43 18.46
CA SER A 266 -19.51 5.84 17.42
C SER A 266 -18.90 4.78 16.50
N ARG A 267 -18.79 3.54 17.02
CA ARG A 267 -19.17 2.35 16.25
C ARG A 267 -20.23 1.57 17.01
N ASN A 268 -21.44 2.12 17.05
CA ASN A 268 -22.63 1.30 17.25
C ASN A 268 -23.13 0.91 15.85
N SER A 269 -22.77 -0.28 15.38
CA SER A 269 -23.64 -0.99 14.44
C SER A 269 -23.41 -2.49 14.55
N SER A 270 -24.44 -3.14 15.05
CA SER A 270 -24.75 -4.55 14.95
C SER A 270 -24.39 -5.14 13.59
N SER A 271 -23.74 -6.31 13.61
CA SER A 271 -23.88 -7.42 12.65
C SER A 271 -24.67 -7.09 11.37
N LEU A 272 -24.00 -6.49 10.39
CA LEU A 272 -24.47 -6.46 9.02
C LEU A 272 -23.34 -6.98 8.14
N ILE A 273 -23.63 -8.09 7.47
CA ILE A 273 -22.82 -8.61 6.37
C ILE A 273 -22.66 -7.45 5.37
N PRO A 274 -21.43 -7.11 4.93
CA PRO A 274 -21.23 -6.07 3.93
C PRO A 274 -22.10 -6.38 2.70
N VAL A 275 -22.99 -5.46 2.35
CA VAL A 275 -23.76 -5.59 1.10
C VAL A 275 -22.76 -5.63 -0.05
N PRO A 276 -22.78 -6.66 -0.91
CA PRO A 276 -21.86 -6.73 -2.03
C PRO A 276 -22.02 -5.49 -2.93
N PRO A 277 -20.93 -4.97 -3.50
CA PRO A 277 -21.01 -3.86 -4.43
C PRO A 277 -22.00 -4.13 -5.58
N PRO A 278 -22.64 -3.09 -6.13
CA PRO A 278 -23.29 -3.25 -7.43
C PRO A 278 -22.28 -3.76 -8.46
N PRO A 279 -22.70 -4.67 -9.37
CA PRO A 279 -21.84 -5.17 -10.44
C PRO A 279 -21.47 -4.01 -11.38
N MET A 280 -20.19 -3.90 -11.70
CA MET A 280 -19.67 -2.91 -12.66
C MET A 280 -19.96 -3.37 -14.09
N PRO A 281 -20.12 -2.46 -15.07
CA PRO A 281 -20.28 -2.83 -16.47
C PRO A 281 -19.05 -3.56 -17.01
N GLU A 282 -19.27 -4.57 -17.85
CA GLU A 282 -18.21 -5.27 -18.56
C GLU A 282 -17.42 -4.30 -19.48
N TYR A 283 -16.13 -4.57 -19.64
CA TYR A 283 -15.26 -3.80 -20.53
C TYR A 283 -15.78 -3.83 -22.00
N PRO A 284 -15.50 -2.78 -22.81
CA PRO A 284 -15.78 -2.83 -24.24
C PRO A 284 -15.04 -3.98 -24.95
N PRO A 285 -15.61 -4.59 -26.01
CA PRO A 285 -15.07 -5.78 -26.70
C PRO A 285 -13.64 -5.62 -27.26
N ASP A 286 -13.20 -4.39 -27.44
CA ASP A 286 -11.94 -3.94 -28.02
C ASP A 286 -10.90 -3.52 -26.96
N TRP A 287 -11.20 -3.73 -25.67
CA TRP A 287 -10.30 -3.47 -24.55
C TRP A 287 -9.48 -4.74 -24.23
N ASN A 288 -8.18 -4.73 -24.57
CA ASN A 288 -7.31 -5.91 -24.39
C ASN A 288 -6.83 -6.07 -22.93
N GLU A 289 -7.34 -7.10 -22.25
CA GLU A 289 -7.05 -7.51 -20.87
C GLU A 289 -5.77 -8.36 -20.67
N GLN A 290 -4.77 -8.32 -21.55
CA GLN A 290 -3.64 -9.27 -21.48
C GLN A 290 -2.67 -9.11 -20.29
N ASN A 291 -2.89 -8.17 -19.35
CA ASN A 291 -1.91 -7.85 -18.31
C ASN A 291 -2.34 -8.02 -16.84
N MET A 292 -3.47 -8.65 -16.50
CA MET A 292 -3.74 -8.97 -15.09
C MET A 292 -4.57 -10.25 -14.91
N ALA A 293 -3.89 -11.38 -14.66
CA ALA A 293 -4.50 -12.56 -14.07
C ALA A 293 -4.09 -12.63 -12.58
N PHE A 294 -4.91 -12.04 -11.71
CA PHE A 294 -4.83 -12.29 -10.28
C PHE A 294 -5.47 -13.65 -9.97
N VAL A 295 -4.65 -14.64 -9.58
CA VAL A 295 -5.14 -15.85 -8.93
C VAL A 295 -4.52 -15.92 -7.54
N SER A 296 -5.32 -15.51 -6.54
CA SER A 296 -5.18 -16.02 -5.18
C SER A 296 -5.69 -17.46 -5.17
N THR A 297 -4.79 -18.43 -5.25
CA THR A 297 -5.09 -19.82 -4.89
C THR A 297 -4.24 -20.22 -3.70
N ARG A 298 -4.95 -20.48 -2.58
CA ARG A 298 -4.43 -21.29 -1.47
C ARG A 298 -3.87 -22.61 -2.02
N PRO A 299 -2.69 -23.07 -1.61
CA PRO A 299 -2.32 -24.47 -1.83
C PRO A 299 -3.24 -25.34 -0.97
N ALA A 300 -3.99 -26.22 -1.62
CA ALA A 300 -4.58 -27.37 -0.95
C ALA A 300 -3.45 -28.24 -0.39
N SER A 301 -3.54 -28.54 0.91
CA SER A 301 -2.64 -29.46 1.60
C SER A 301 -2.70 -30.84 0.96
N THR A 302 -1.62 -31.29 0.32
CA THR A 302 -1.42 -32.71 0.03
C THR A 302 -0.87 -33.38 1.28
N ALA A 303 -1.75 -34.11 1.97
CA ALA A 303 -1.33 -35.07 2.97
C ALA A 303 -0.69 -36.28 2.27
N SER A 304 0.48 -36.67 2.75
CA SER A 304 1.21 -37.89 2.43
C SER A 304 0.37 -39.16 2.66
N LEU A 305 0.54 -40.18 1.83
CA LEU A 305 0.45 -41.59 2.24
C LEU A 305 1.38 -42.46 1.39
N SER A 306 2.44 -42.94 2.06
CA SER A 306 3.10 -44.25 2.00
C SER A 306 3.52 -44.88 0.66
N ALA A 307 4.83 -45.15 0.61
CA ALA A 307 5.49 -46.19 -0.19
C ALA A 307 4.95 -47.61 0.09
N PRO A 308 5.34 -48.60 -0.72
CA PRO A 308 6.61 -49.30 -0.45
C PRO A 308 7.68 -49.13 -1.53
#